data_AF-A0A843AFN3-F1
#
_entry.id   AF-A0A843AFN3-F1
#
_cell.length_a   1.000
_cell.length_b   1.000
_cell.length_c   1.000
_cell.angle_alpha   90.00
_cell.angle_beta   90.00
_cell.angle_gamma   90.00
#
_symmetry.space_group_name_H-M   'P 1'
#
loop_
_entity.id
_entity.type
_entity.pdbx_description
1 polymer ?
#
loop_
_entity_poly.entity_id
_entity_poly.type
_entity_poly.pdbx_seq_one_letter_code
_entity_poly.pdbx_strand_id
1 'polypeptide(L)'
;MKSLEFESGMDNEKKVMVTLFWTNRKAARTEGCAPFLIKRIETENETYTPHGDKLLKISSAIMADMVQTLDEGKSIPMEFNIGEEQIKVNLSSDSFTVSVEKSPEIEEEIIEKLETEYVKKFPSLCDSFKPRVTPQN
;
A
#
# COMPACT_ATOMS: atom_id res chain seq x y z
N MET A 1 4.59 -1.86 15.27
CA MET A 1 3.51 -2.47 14.46
C MET A 1 2.17 -2.03 15.03
N LYS A 2 1.31 -1.51 14.16
CA LYS A 2 -0.08 -1.14 14.46
C LYS A 2 -1.03 -1.84 13.47
N SER A 3 -2.28 -1.99 13.88
CA SER A 3 -3.32 -2.69 13.12
C SER A 3 -4.63 -1.92 13.14
N LEU A 4 -5.43 -2.12 12.09
CA LEU A 4 -6.76 -1.58 11.91
C LEU A 4 -7.65 -2.69 11.36
N GLU A 5 -8.77 -2.93 12.03
CA GLU A 5 -9.90 -3.68 11.47
C GLU A 5 -10.91 -2.69 10.90
N PHE A 6 -11.52 -3.02 9.77
CA PHE A 6 -12.46 -2.14 9.10
C PHE A 6 -13.53 -2.90 8.33
N GLU A 7 -14.74 -2.34 8.30
CA GLU A 7 -15.78 -2.72 7.35
C GLU A 7 -15.80 -1.69 6.22
N SER A 8 -15.50 -2.12 5.00
CA SER A 8 -15.40 -1.23 3.85
C SER A 8 -16.19 -1.78 2.67
N GLY A 9 -17.17 -0.99 2.21
CA GLY A 9 -17.87 -1.23 0.94
C GLY A 9 -17.09 -0.78 -0.30
N MET A 10 -15.81 -0.43 -0.14
CA MET A 10 -14.91 -0.08 -1.22
C MET A 10 -14.52 -1.33 -2.00
N ASP A 11 -14.40 -1.23 -3.32
CA ASP A 11 -13.81 -2.31 -4.13
C ASP A 11 -12.34 -2.53 -3.78
N ASN A 12 -11.86 -3.75 -3.98
CA ASN A 12 -10.53 -4.17 -3.55
C ASN A 12 -9.40 -3.44 -4.32
N GLU A 13 -9.63 -3.07 -5.59
CA GLU A 13 -8.67 -2.26 -6.36
C GLU A 13 -8.45 -0.88 -5.69
N LYS A 14 -9.54 -0.21 -5.32
CA LYS A 14 -9.45 1.05 -4.58
C LYS A 14 -8.82 0.87 -3.21
N LYS A 15 -9.08 -0.21 -2.48
CA LYS A 15 -8.42 -0.46 -1.18
C LYS A 15 -6.90 -0.54 -1.34
N VAL A 16 -6.42 -1.28 -2.34
CA VAL A 16 -4.98 -1.35 -2.67
C VAL A 16 -4.44 0.06 -2.95
N MET A 17 -5.10 0.84 -3.80
CA MET A 17 -4.63 2.18 -4.16
C MET A 17 -4.62 3.16 -2.99
N VAL A 18 -5.65 3.14 -2.13
CA VAL A 18 -5.75 3.97 -0.92
C VAL A 18 -4.65 3.61 0.08
N THR A 19 -4.40 2.31 0.27
CA THR A 19 -3.32 1.79 1.10
C THR A 19 -1.98 2.36 0.65
N LEU A 20 -1.63 2.13 -0.62
CA LEU A 20 -0.36 2.58 -1.20
C LEU A 20 -0.20 4.11 -1.11
N PHE A 21 -1.27 4.85 -1.37
CA PHE A 21 -1.25 6.30 -1.32
C PHE A 21 -0.97 6.83 0.07
N TRP A 22 -1.69 6.36 1.09
CA TRP A 22 -1.53 6.88 2.46
C TRP A 22 -0.25 6.39 3.12
N THR A 23 0.17 5.15 2.88
CA THR A 23 1.49 4.67 3.30
C THR A 23 2.60 5.56 2.73
N ASN A 24 2.59 5.83 1.42
CA ASN A 24 3.55 6.74 0.79
C ASN A 24 3.46 8.15 1.39
N ARG A 25 2.26 8.73 1.42
CA ARG A 25 2.08 10.14 1.76
C ARG A 25 2.44 10.44 3.22
N LYS A 26 2.19 9.50 4.14
CA LYS A 26 2.56 9.67 5.54
C LYS A 26 4.06 9.51 5.74
N ALA A 27 4.68 8.48 5.16
CA ALA A 27 6.12 8.33 5.26
C ALA A 27 6.91 9.47 4.59
N ALA A 28 6.40 10.00 3.46
CA ALA A 28 7.01 11.14 2.77
C ALA A 28 6.97 12.44 3.58
N ARG A 29 6.13 12.56 4.63
CA ARG A 29 6.17 13.72 5.54
C ARG A 29 7.43 13.71 6.41
N THR A 30 7.91 12.52 6.78
CA THR A 30 9.12 12.32 7.59
C THR A 30 10.36 12.28 6.70
N GLU A 31 10.33 11.48 5.64
CA GLU A 31 11.49 11.22 4.76
C GLU A 31 11.65 12.25 3.63
N GLY A 32 10.71 13.19 3.52
CA GLY A 32 10.74 14.26 2.52
C GLY A 32 10.60 13.77 1.08
N CYS A 33 11.50 14.21 0.20
CA CYS A 33 11.42 13.97 -1.25
C CYS A 33 12.00 12.62 -1.69
N ALA A 34 12.29 11.71 -0.76
CA ALA A 34 12.84 10.42 -1.10
C ALA A 34 11.88 9.58 -1.98
N PRO A 35 12.41 8.77 -2.91
CA PRO A 35 11.57 7.96 -3.78
C PRO A 35 10.89 6.84 -2.98
N PHE A 36 9.62 6.60 -3.29
CA PHE A 36 8.87 5.46 -2.78
C PHE A 36 9.11 4.23 -3.66
N LEU A 37 9.75 3.22 -3.08
CA LEU A 37 10.22 2.03 -3.77
C LEU A 37 9.46 0.83 -3.25
N ILE A 38 8.78 0.11 -4.14
CA ILE A 38 8.16 -1.18 -3.81
C ILE A 38 9.25 -2.25 -3.86
N LYS A 39 9.52 -2.90 -2.72
CA LYS A 39 10.52 -3.96 -2.59
C LYS A 39 9.94 -5.34 -2.85
N ARG A 40 8.71 -5.56 -2.38
CA ARG A 40 8.04 -6.85 -2.45
C ARG A 40 6.53 -6.67 -2.40
N ILE A 41 5.82 -7.45 -3.20
CA ILE A 41 4.38 -7.67 -3.10
C ILE A 41 4.17 -9.18 -3.16
N GLU A 42 3.54 -9.74 -2.13
CA GLU A 42 3.18 -11.16 -2.09
C GLU A 42 1.69 -11.30 -2.32
N THR A 43 1.34 -12.07 -3.33
CA THR A 43 -0.03 -12.47 -3.63
C THR A 43 -0.15 -13.97 -3.38
N GLU A 44 -1.34 -14.53 -3.55
CA GLU A 44 -1.50 -15.98 -3.53
C GLU A 44 -0.70 -16.67 -4.65
N ASN A 45 -0.66 -16.07 -5.84
CA ASN A 45 -0.14 -16.72 -7.03
C ASN A 45 1.38 -16.53 -7.16
N GLU A 46 1.89 -15.35 -6.84
CA GLU A 46 3.28 -14.98 -7.08
C GLU A 46 3.83 -13.97 -6.06
N THR A 47 5.16 -13.95 -5.92
CA THR A 47 5.90 -12.91 -5.22
C THR A 47 6.58 -11.99 -6.23
N TYR A 48 6.17 -10.73 -6.25
CA TYR A 48 6.72 -9.72 -7.14
C TYR A 48 7.84 -8.97 -6.46
N THR A 49 9.00 -8.92 -7.11
CA THR A 49 10.17 -8.14 -6.68
C THR A 49 10.76 -7.34 -7.85
N PRO A 50 11.49 -6.24 -7.57
CA PRO A 50 12.26 -5.53 -8.58
C PRO A 50 13.18 -6.45 -9.39
N HIS A 51 13.18 -6.31 -10.72
CA HIS A 51 14.06 -7.08 -11.59
C HIS A 51 15.34 -6.30 -11.89
N GLY A 52 16.46 -6.71 -11.29
CA GLY A 52 17.76 -6.05 -11.47
C GLY A 52 17.76 -4.63 -10.90
N ASP A 53 18.08 -3.65 -11.74
CA ASP A 53 18.13 -2.22 -11.41
C ASP A 53 16.79 -1.49 -11.59
N LYS A 54 15.76 -2.17 -12.11
CA LYS A 54 14.45 -1.57 -12.37
C LYS A 54 13.60 -1.50 -11.12
N LEU A 55 12.85 -0.42 -10.99
CA LEU A 55 11.83 -0.28 -9.94
C LEU A 55 10.64 -1.20 -10.22
N LEU A 56 10.12 -1.85 -9.19
CA LEU A 56 8.84 -2.55 -9.28
C LEU A 56 7.70 -1.51 -9.44
N LYS A 57 6.90 -1.71 -10.49
CA LYS A 57 5.68 -0.96 -10.77
C LYS A 57 4.51 -1.93 -10.82
N ILE A 58 3.34 -1.50 -10.38
CA ILE A 58 2.14 -2.31 -10.37
C ILE A 58 1.52 -2.23 -11.76
N SER A 59 1.80 -3.23 -12.59
CA SER A 59 1.13 -3.39 -13.87
C SER A 59 -0.34 -3.78 -13.68
N SER A 60 -1.15 -3.75 -14.74
CA SER A 60 -2.54 -4.23 -14.68
C SER A 60 -2.63 -5.71 -14.26
N ALA A 61 -1.64 -6.53 -14.63
CA ALA A 61 -1.58 -7.93 -14.22
C ALA A 61 -1.32 -8.06 -12.71
N ILE A 62 -0.35 -7.32 -12.15
CA ILE A 62 -0.07 -7.33 -10.71
C ILE A 62 -1.29 -6.81 -9.95
N MET A 63 -1.93 -5.74 -10.42
CA MET A 63 -3.14 -5.22 -9.78
C MET A 63 -4.27 -6.26 -9.77
N ALA A 64 -4.51 -6.93 -10.90
CA ALA A 64 -5.54 -7.97 -10.99
C ALA A 64 -5.28 -9.12 -10.00
N ASP A 65 -4.02 -9.55 -9.87
CA ASP A 65 -3.62 -10.60 -8.95
C ASP A 65 -3.77 -10.21 -7.47
N MET A 66 -3.41 -8.96 -7.13
CA MET A 66 -3.68 -8.39 -5.81
C MET A 66 -5.19 -8.36 -5.51
N VAL A 67 -6.01 -7.88 -6.46
CA VAL A 67 -7.46 -7.83 -6.30
C VAL A 67 -8.04 -9.23 -6.10
N GLN A 68 -7.63 -10.21 -6.91
CA GLN A 68 -8.05 -11.60 -6.77
C GLN A 68 -7.66 -12.16 -5.39
N THR A 69 -6.44 -11.91 -4.92
CA THR A 69 -5.98 -12.34 -3.59
C THR A 69 -6.91 -11.83 -2.47
N LEU A 70 -7.36 -10.57 -2.55
CA LEU A 70 -8.31 -10.00 -1.58
C LEU A 70 -9.73 -10.55 -1.76
N ASP A 71 -10.18 -10.79 -2.99
CA ASP A 71 -11.49 -11.38 -3.29
C ASP A 71 -11.60 -12.81 -2.73
N GLU A 72 -10.48 -13.55 -2.70
CA GLU A 72 -10.36 -14.87 -2.08
C GLU A 72 -10.21 -14.83 -0.55
N GLY A 73 -10.27 -13.64 0.06
CA GLY A 73 -10.18 -13.44 1.51
C GLY A 73 -8.77 -13.60 2.07
N LYS A 74 -7.74 -13.53 1.22
CA LYS A 74 -6.34 -13.61 1.63
C LYS A 74 -5.73 -12.23 1.79
N SER A 75 -4.57 -12.21 2.43
CA SER A 75 -3.82 -11.00 2.71
C SER A 75 -2.68 -10.80 1.71
N ILE A 76 -2.30 -9.55 1.49
CA ILE A 76 -1.19 -9.14 0.64
C ILE A 76 -0.12 -8.48 1.51
N PRO A 77 0.92 -9.22 1.91
CA PRO A 77 2.13 -8.65 2.46
C PRO A 77 2.82 -7.77 1.41
N MET A 78 3.17 -6.55 1.78
CA MET A 78 3.96 -5.65 0.93
C MET A 78 5.06 -4.98 1.72
N GLU A 79 6.19 -4.73 1.05
CA GLU A 79 7.33 -4.04 1.62
C GLU A 79 7.72 -2.85 0.75
N PHE A 80 7.97 -1.73 1.41
CA PHE A 80 8.35 -0.48 0.78
C PHE A 80 9.58 0.11 1.45
N ASN A 81 10.37 0.82 0.66
CA ASN A 81 11.37 1.74 1.16
C ASN A 81 11.03 3.16 0.75
N ILE A 82 11.26 4.10 1.65
CA ILE A 82 11.27 5.52 1.35
C ILE A 82 12.36 6.19 2.16
N GLY A 83 13.34 6.73 1.45
CA GLY A 83 14.55 7.27 2.09
C GLY A 83 15.27 6.20 2.89
N GLU A 84 15.36 6.44 4.19
CA GLU A 84 15.99 5.58 5.17
C GLU A 84 15.02 4.66 5.91
N GLU A 85 13.72 4.83 5.68
CA GLU A 85 12.64 4.08 6.32
C GLU A 85 12.26 2.82 5.53
N GLN A 86 12.05 1.73 6.26
CA GLN A 86 11.49 0.49 5.73
C GLN A 86 10.10 0.29 6.30
N ILE A 87 9.13 0.05 5.43
CA ILE A 87 7.72 -0.07 5.80
C ILE A 87 7.22 -1.43 5.33
N LYS A 88 6.69 -2.20 6.27
CA LYS A 88 5.99 -3.46 5.98
C LYS A 88 4.51 -3.24 6.24
N VAL A 89 3.69 -3.63 5.29
CA VAL A 89 2.25 -3.61 5.44
C VAL A 89 1.67 -4.98 5.14
N ASN A 90 0.51 -5.26 5.71
CA ASN A 90 -0.31 -6.37 5.29
C ASN A 90 -1.74 -5.86 5.07
N LEU A 91 -2.31 -6.14 3.90
CA LEU A 91 -3.66 -5.73 3.55
C LEU A 91 -4.52 -6.98 3.32
N SER A 92 -5.63 -7.09 4.04
CA SER A 92 -6.70 -8.07 3.79
C SER A 92 -7.98 -7.34 3.38
N SER A 93 -9.06 -8.10 3.12
CA SER A 93 -10.36 -7.54 2.77
C SER A 93 -10.98 -6.64 3.85
N ASP A 94 -10.62 -6.86 5.12
CA ASP A 94 -11.23 -6.29 6.33
C ASP A 94 -10.22 -5.82 7.38
N SER A 95 -8.92 -5.94 7.10
CA SER A 95 -7.87 -5.63 8.06
C SER A 95 -6.63 -5.11 7.36
N PHE A 96 -5.91 -4.25 8.08
CA PHE A 96 -4.67 -3.65 7.64
C PHE A 96 -3.69 -3.60 8.80
N THR A 97 -2.43 -3.94 8.54
CA THR A 97 -1.34 -3.74 9.50
C THR A 97 -0.20 -2.97 8.85
N VAL A 98 0.52 -2.22 9.68
CA VAL A 98 1.74 -1.51 9.27
C VAL A 98 2.79 -1.60 10.36
N SER A 99 4.04 -1.77 9.94
CA SER A 99 5.21 -1.59 10.78
C SER A 99 6.28 -0.80 10.06
N VAL A 100 6.97 0.06 10.80
CA VAL A 100 8.14 0.81 10.30
C VAL A 100 9.35 0.52 11.18
N GLU A 101 10.56 0.78 10.67
CA GLU A 101 11.80 0.46 11.39
C GLU A 101 12.35 1.63 12.23
N LYS A 102 12.28 2.86 11.73
CA LYS A 102 12.96 4.03 12.34
C LYS A 102 12.03 5.01 13.03
N SER A 103 10.88 5.30 12.45
CA SER A 103 9.97 6.38 12.85
C SER A 103 8.57 5.85 13.21
N PRO A 104 8.38 5.23 14.40
CA PRO A 104 7.12 4.61 14.82
C PRO A 104 5.88 5.50 14.71
N GLU A 105 6.04 6.82 14.79
CA GLU A 105 4.96 7.80 14.60
C GLU A 105 4.28 7.68 13.23
N ILE A 106 5.00 7.21 12.20
CA ILE A 106 4.45 6.97 10.86
C ILE A 106 3.37 5.88 10.91
N GLU A 107 3.51 4.85 11.76
CA GLU A 107 2.52 3.79 11.90
C GLU A 107 1.17 4.35 12.37
N GLU A 108 1.20 5.20 13.40
CA GLU A 108 0.00 5.84 13.96
C GLU A 108 -0.65 6.78 12.96
N GLU A 109 0.15 7.62 12.29
CA GLU A 109 -0.35 8.52 11.25
C GLU A 109 -1.02 7.80 10.07
N ILE A 110 -0.52 6.61 9.70
CA ILE A 110 -1.11 5.78 8.64
C ILE A 110 -2.44 5.19 9.12
N ILE A 111 -2.47 4.60 10.32
CA ILE A 111 -3.67 3.94 10.86
C ILE A 111 -4.81 4.93 11.06
N GLU A 112 -4.58 6.05 11.75
CA GLU A 112 -5.59 7.09 11.95
C GLU A 112 -6.16 7.57 10.62
N LYS A 113 -5.30 7.66 9.60
CA LYS A 113 -5.73 8.10 8.29
C LYS A 113 -6.59 7.05 7.60
N LEU A 114 -6.13 5.80 7.56
CA LEU A 114 -6.84 4.72 6.90
C LEU A 114 -8.17 4.38 7.56
N GLU A 115 -8.27 4.51 8.89
CA GLU A 115 -9.52 4.38 9.64
C GLU A 115 -10.63 5.29 9.06
N THR A 116 -10.28 6.54 8.75
CA THR A 116 -11.23 7.49 8.15
C THR A 116 -11.45 7.28 6.65
N GLU A 117 -10.51 6.67 5.93
CA GLU A 117 -10.58 6.55 4.46
C GLU A 117 -11.30 5.28 4.00
N TYR A 118 -11.17 4.17 4.72
CA TYR A 118 -11.82 2.91 4.35
C TYR A 118 -13.35 2.94 4.47
N VAL A 119 -13.89 3.78 5.35
CA VAL A 119 -15.34 3.97 5.50
C VAL A 119 -15.94 4.93 4.46
N LYS A 120 -15.12 5.61 3.66
CA LYS A 120 -15.61 6.56 2.66
C LYS A 120 -16.05 5.85 1.39
N LYS A 121 -17.17 6.33 0.83
CA LYS A 121 -17.59 5.97 -0.54
C LYS A 121 -16.60 6.44 -1.61
N PHE A 122 -15.99 7.60 -1.38
CA PHE A 122 -14.99 8.21 -2.27
C PHE A 122 -13.75 8.58 -1.44
N PRO A 123 -12.73 7.71 -1.41
CA PRO A 123 -11.53 7.98 -0.65
C PRO A 123 -10.72 9.12 -1.27
N SER A 124 -9.98 9.83 -0.43
CA SER A 124 -9.18 10.97 -0.82
C SER A 124 -7.87 10.47 -1.41
N LEU A 125 -7.86 10.27 -2.73
CA LEU A 125 -6.71 9.83 -3.51
C LEU A 125 -6.31 10.93 -4.49
N CYS A 126 -5.02 11.24 -4.58
CA CYS A 126 -4.51 12.19 -5.56
C CYS A 126 -4.34 11.51 -6.92
N ASP A 127 -5.00 11.98 -7.98
CA ASP A 127 -4.90 11.34 -9.31
C ASP A 127 -3.47 11.35 -9.88
N SER A 128 -2.65 12.34 -9.50
CA SER A 128 -1.24 12.38 -9.88
C SER A 128 -0.38 11.31 -9.20
N PHE A 129 -0.91 10.62 -8.18
CA PHE A 129 -0.23 9.49 -7.53
C PHE A 129 -0.29 8.22 -8.37
N LYS A 130 -1.43 7.93 -9.00
CA LYS A 130 -1.65 6.73 -9.83
C LYS A 130 -0.46 6.45 -10.78
N PRO A 131 -0.05 7.38 -11.68
CA PRO A 131 1.04 7.12 -12.62
C PRO A 131 2.40 6.84 -11.96
N ARG A 132 2.58 7.16 -10.67
CA ARG A 132 3.83 6.89 -9.95
C ARG A 132 3.97 5.42 -9.56
N VAL A 133 2.87 4.72 -9.36
CA VAL A 133 2.84 3.32 -8.89
C VAL A 133 2.31 2.37 -9.96
N THR A 134 1.35 2.82 -10.77
CA THR A 134 0.84 2.11 -11.94
C THR A 134 1.28 2.85 -13.20
N PRO A 135 2.09 2.25 -14.10
CA PRO A 135 2.49 2.92 -15.32
C PRO A 135 1.26 3.15 -16.21
N GLN A 136 1.17 4.30 -16.85
CA GLN A 136 0.16 4.51 -17.90
C GLN A 136 0.55 3.64 -19.10
N ASN A 137 -0.36 2.76 -19.51
CA ASN A 137 -0.23 2.04 -20.78
C ASN A 137 -0.30 3.00 -21.96
#